data_AF-A0A937WE89-F1
#
_entry.id   AF-A0A937WE89-F1
#
_cell.length_a   1.000
_cell.length_b   1.000
_cell.length_c   1.000
_cell.angle_alpha   90.00
_cell.angle_beta   90.00
_cell.angle_gamma   90.00
#
_symmetry.space_group_name_H-M   'P 1'
#
loop_
_entity.id
_entity.type
_entity.pdbx_description
1 polymer ?
#
loop_
_entity_poly.entity_id
_entity_poly.type
_entity_poly.pdbx_seq_one_letter_code
_entity_poly.pdbx_strand_id
1 'polypeptide(L)'
;MKSQAVILTLVGLSLMVVGLVLAHDDTCNEATVQALKECVKHASEEGHIDNSGITKSLLAKLDAAESAVKKNQLSAAINMLEAFIHEVEAQAGKHIEEQHAQHMVEHAERVKDELS
;
A
#
# COMPACT_ATOMS: atom_id res chain seq x y z
N MET A 1 -21.90 64.38 21.63
CA MET A 1 -22.37 64.35 20.22
C MET A 1 -21.72 63.16 19.54
N LYS A 2 -22.54 62.17 19.12
CA LYS A 2 -22.45 61.28 17.93
C LYS A 2 -21.09 60.58 17.65
N SER A 3 -20.92 59.28 17.48
CA SER A 3 -21.79 58.13 17.17
C SER A 3 -20.98 56.84 17.50
N GLN A 4 -21.52 55.85 18.21
CA GLN A 4 -22.08 54.57 17.70
C GLN A 4 -21.22 53.85 16.64
N ALA A 5 -20.91 52.56 16.69
CA ALA A 5 -21.16 51.47 17.64
C ALA A 5 -20.10 50.39 17.35
N VAL A 6 -19.50 49.79 18.38
CA VAL A 6 -18.73 48.55 18.28
C VAL A 6 -19.59 47.52 18.99
N ILE A 7 -20.06 46.47 18.30
CA ILE A 7 -20.40 45.14 18.87
C ILE A 7 -20.85 44.19 17.76
N LEU A 8 -20.15 43.03 17.75
CA LEU A 8 -20.49 41.67 17.33
C LEU A 8 -21.39 41.41 16.12
N THR A 9 -20.90 40.56 15.20
CA THR A 9 -21.39 39.18 14.97
C THR A 9 -20.40 38.47 14.01
N LEU A 10 -19.63 37.48 14.49
CA LEU A 10 -19.84 36.04 14.28
C LEU A 10 -19.88 35.62 12.81
N VAL A 11 -18.82 34.93 12.35
CA VAL A 11 -18.82 33.65 11.60
C VAL A 11 -17.46 33.48 10.95
N GLY A 12 -16.89 32.28 11.06
CA GLY A 12 -15.72 31.89 10.29
C GLY A 12 -14.55 31.45 11.15
N LEU A 13 -14.82 30.55 12.09
CA LEU A 13 -13.83 29.60 12.60
C LEU A 13 -13.31 28.80 11.38
N SER A 14 -12.41 29.40 10.61
CA SER A 14 -11.59 28.69 9.65
C SER A 14 -10.56 27.95 10.48
N LEU A 15 -10.94 26.75 10.95
CA LEU A 15 -9.97 25.72 11.28
C LEU A 15 -9.12 25.56 10.02
N MET A 16 -7.95 26.19 10.04
CA MET A 16 -6.80 25.71 9.30
C MET A 16 -6.58 24.28 9.78
N VAL A 17 -7.22 23.32 9.10
CA VAL A 17 -6.81 21.92 9.16
C VAL A 17 -5.46 21.86 8.46
N VAL A 18 -4.43 22.34 9.14
CA VAL A 18 -3.07 21.82 8.97
C VAL A 18 -2.95 20.69 9.98
N GLY A 19 -3.88 19.75 9.87
CA GLY A 19 -3.91 18.52 10.62
C GLY A 19 -3.32 17.46 9.72
N LEU A 20 -2.05 17.14 9.99
CA LEU A 20 -1.48 15.82 9.80
C LEU A 20 -1.08 15.45 8.36
N VAL A 21 0.13 15.87 7.99
CA VAL A 21 1.02 14.95 7.26
C VAL A 21 1.21 13.75 8.21
N LEU A 22 0.39 12.72 8.07
CA LEU A 22 0.78 11.40 8.50
C LEU A 22 1.91 11.01 7.57
N ALA A 23 3.12 10.92 8.11
CA ALA A 23 4.14 10.07 7.53
C ALA A 23 3.47 8.72 7.25
N HIS A 24 3.22 8.40 5.98
CA HIS A 24 2.57 7.16 5.57
C HIS A 24 3.59 6.01 5.47
N ASP A 25 4.73 6.14 6.14
CA ASP A 25 5.97 5.40 5.89
C ASP A 25 5.94 3.93 6.36
N ASP A 26 4.91 3.51 7.10
CA ASP A 26 4.86 2.16 7.70
C ASP A 26 3.70 1.26 7.20
N THR A 27 3.00 1.63 6.13
CA THR A 27 1.90 0.79 5.57
C THR A 27 2.37 -0.57 5.04
N CYS A 28 3.68 -0.75 4.89
CA CYS A 28 4.32 -1.97 4.41
C CYS A 28 4.71 -3.00 5.48
N ASN A 29 4.51 -2.71 6.77
CA ASN A 29 5.11 -3.52 7.81
C ASN A 29 4.21 -4.64 8.34
N GLU A 30 2.89 -4.57 8.15
CA GLU A 30 1.99 -5.63 8.61
C GLU A 30 2.07 -6.87 7.72
N ALA A 31 2.14 -8.07 8.31
CA ALA A 31 2.16 -9.34 7.58
C ALA A 31 0.77 -9.73 7.04
N THR A 32 0.15 -8.85 6.24
CA THR A 32 -1.13 -9.10 5.58
C THR A 32 -1.04 -8.90 4.07
N VAL A 33 -1.91 -9.59 3.32
CA VAL A 33 -2.01 -9.41 1.86
C VAL A 33 -2.37 -7.96 1.50
N GLN A 34 -3.16 -7.28 2.32
CA GLN A 34 -3.55 -5.89 2.07
C GLN A 34 -2.34 -4.94 2.20
N ALA A 35 -1.57 -5.06 3.28
CA ALA A 35 -0.36 -4.24 3.47
C ALA A 35 0.65 -4.46 2.33
N LEU A 36 0.85 -5.71 1.90
CA LEU A 36 1.71 -6.01 0.74
C LEU A 36 1.18 -5.37 -0.56
N LYS A 37 -0.14 -5.34 -0.74
CA LYS A 37 -0.78 -4.67 -1.89
C LYS A 37 -0.56 -3.15 -1.84
N GLU A 38 -0.59 -2.56 -0.66
CA GLU A 38 -0.27 -1.14 -0.46
C GLU A 38 1.20 -0.85 -0.79
N CYS A 39 2.14 -1.74 -0.44
CA CYS A 39 3.54 -1.62 -0.88
C CYS A 39 3.70 -1.60 -2.39
N VAL A 40 3.04 -2.51 -3.11
CA VAL A 40 3.15 -2.56 -4.58
C VAL A 40 2.65 -1.27 -5.21
N LYS A 41 1.56 -0.69 -4.67
CA LYS A 41 1.04 0.60 -5.15
C LYS A 41 2.03 1.72 -4.89
N HIS A 42 2.51 1.83 -3.66
CA HIS A 42 3.46 2.86 -3.27
C HIS A 42 4.75 2.78 -4.10
N ALA A 43 5.33 1.58 -4.23
CA ALA A 43 6.51 1.35 -5.07
C ALA A 43 6.28 1.73 -6.54
N SER A 44 5.08 1.54 -7.08
CA SER A 44 4.74 1.98 -8.43
C SER A 44 4.52 3.49 -8.54
N GLU A 45 3.97 4.14 -7.51
CA GLU A 45 3.71 5.58 -7.48
C GLU A 45 5.01 6.38 -7.35
N GLU A 46 5.97 5.88 -6.57
CA GLU A 46 7.32 6.45 -6.41
C GLU A 46 8.27 6.08 -7.57
N GLY A 47 7.83 5.23 -8.51
CA GLY A 47 8.60 4.86 -9.69
C GLY A 47 9.63 3.74 -9.50
N HIS A 48 9.64 3.08 -8.34
CA HIS A 48 10.43 1.86 -8.08
C HIS A 48 9.94 0.66 -8.90
N ILE A 49 8.70 0.72 -9.40
CA ILE A 49 8.18 -0.15 -10.45
C ILE A 49 7.86 0.71 -11.68
N ASP A 50 8.68 0.62 -12.73
CA ASP A 50 8.58 1.49 -13.91
C ASP A 50 7.57 1.01 -14.96
N ASN A 51 7.09 -0.22 -14.82
CA ASN A 51 6.23 -0.88 -15.79
C ASN A 51 4.81 -1.12 -15.25
N SER A 52 3.85 -0.33 -15.74
CA SER A 52 2.44 -0.45 -15.32
C SER A 52 1.82 -1.83 -15.59
N GLY A 53 2.33 -2.59 -16.56
CA GLY A 53 1.90 -3.97 -16.83
C GLY A 53 2.33 -4.92 -15.72
N ILE A 54 3.56 -4.77 -15.22
CA ILE A 54 4.07 -5.51 -14.07
C ILE A 54 3.28 -5.14 -12.81
N THR A 55 3.08 -3.85 -12.52
CA THR A 55 2.25 -3.42 -11.37
C THR A 55 0.86 -4.08 -11.40
N LYS A 56 0.18 -4.07 -12.54
CA LYS A 56 -1.15 -4.71 -12.69
C LYS A 56 -1.10 -6.22 -12.45
N SER A 57 -0.08 -6.89 -12.99
CA SER A 57 0.11 -8.34 -12.84
C SER A 57 0.35 -8.74 -11.39
N LEU A 58 1.18 -7.98 -10.66
CA LEU A 58 1.45 -8.17 -9.25
C LEU A 58 0.19 -7.94 -8.39
N LEU A 59 -0.51 -6.82 -8.59
CA LEU A 59 -1.74 -6.52 -7.86
C LEU A 59 -2.84 -7.56 -8.11
N ALA A 60 -2.96 -8.10 -9.33
CA ALA A 60 -3.93 -9.15 -9.63
C ALA A 60 -3.68 -10.45 -8.84
N LYS A 61 -2.41 -10.81 -8.61
CA LYS A 61 -2.06 -11.97 -7.77
C LYS A 61 -2.41 -11.73 -6.31
N LEU A 62 -2.14 -10.53 -5.80
CA LEU A 62 -2.50 -10.15 -4.43
C LEU A 62 -4.03 -10.09 -4.23
N ASP A 63 -4.79 -9.63 -5.23
CA ASP A 63 -6.25 -9.67 -5.21
C ASP A 63 -6.79 -11.10 -5.15
N ALA A 64 -6.18 -12.02 -5.91
CA ALA A 64 -6.51 -13.43 -5.88
C ALA A 64 -6.17 -14.06 -4.52
N ALA A 65 -5.00 -13.75 -3.96
CA ALA A 65 -4.59 -14.22 -2.63
C ALA A 65 -5.56 -13.72 -1.55
N GLU A 66 -5.91 -12.44 -1.56
CA GLU A 66 -6.85 -11.84 -0.61
C GLU A 66 -8.24 -12.49 -0.71
N SER A 67 -8.72 -12.73 -1.93
CA SER A 67 -10.00 -13.45 -2.16
C SER A 67 -9.96 -14.87 -1.61
N ALA A 68 -8.84 -15.58 -1.77
CA ALA A 68 -8.65 -16.93 -1.25
C ALA A 68 -8.63 -16.95 0.28
N VAL A 69 -7.94 -15.99 0.93
CA VAL A 69 -7.96 -15.82 2.40
C VAL A 69 -9.40 -15.60 2.89
N LYS A 70 -10.15 -14.70 2.27
CA LYS A 70 -11.57 -14.41 2.60
C LYS A 70 -12.48 -15.65 2.48
N LYS A 71 -12.10 -16.64 1.66
CA LYS A 71 -12.81 -17.91 1.47
C LYS A 71 -12.24 -19.07 2.30
N ASN A 72 -11.28 -18.80 3.18
CA ASN A 72 -10.55 -19.81 3.96
C ASN A 72 -9.84 -20.87 3.07
N GLN A 73 -9.40 -20.46 1.88
CA GLN A 73 -8.69 -21.30 0.91
C GLN A 73 -7.16 -21.06 1.01
N LEU A 74 -6.59 -21.36 2.19
CA LEU A 74 -5.22 -20.93 2.53
C LEU A 74 -4.15 -21.47 1.57
N SER A 75 -4.24 -22.73 1.14
CA SER A 75 -3.30 -23.27 0.13
C SER A 75 -3.37 -22.53 -1.20
N ALA A 76 -4.57 -22.08 -1.61
CA ALA A 76 -4.69 -21.28 -2.83
C ALA A 76 -4.12 -19.87 -2.64
N ALA A 77 -4.28 -19.27 -1.45
CA ALA A 77 -3.67 -17.99 -1.13
C ALA A 77 -2.13 -18.06 -1.17
N ILE A 78 -1.54 -19.10 -0.55
CA ILE A 78 -0.10 -19.35 -0.55
C ILE A 78 0.43 -19.51 -1.99
N ASN A 79 -0.23 -20.30 -2.83
CA ASN A 79 0.17 -20.45 -4.24
C ASN A 79 0.14 -19.12 -5.01
N MET A 80 -0.79 -18.21 -4.70
CA MET A 80 -0.83 -16.87 -5.32
C MET A 80 0.30 -15.97 -4.82
N LEU A 81 0.70 -16.09 -3.55
CA LEU A 81 1.84 -15.38 -2.98
C LEU A 81 3.17 -15.90 -3.56
N GLU A 82 3.31 -17.21 -3.77
CA GLU A 82 4.47 -17.79 -4.48
C GLU A 82 4.57 -17.28 -5.92
N ALA A 83 3.44 -17.24 -6.64
CA ALA A 83 3.40 -16.68 -7.98
C ALA A 83 3.75 -15.18 -8.00
N PHE A 84 3.39 -14.44 -6.94
CA PHE A 84 3.80 -13.04 -6.76
C PHE A 84 5.31 -12.94 -6.56
N ILE A 85 5.88 -13.72 -5.63
CA ILE A 85 7.33 -13.77 -5.35
C ILE A 85 8.11 -14.05 -6.64
N HIS A 86 7.73 -15.08 -7.39
CA HIS A 86 8.43 -15.43 -8.63
C HIS A 86 8.41 -14.33 -9.69
N GLU A 87 7.32 -13.56 -9.80
CA GLU A 87 7.28 -12.43 -10.72
C GLU A 87 8.16 -11.27 -10.21
N VAL A 88 8.12 -10.96 -8.91
CA VAL A 88 8.97 -9.93 -8.31
C VAL A 88 10.45 -10.27 -8.56
N GLU A 89 10.87 -11.48 -8.26
CA GLU A 89 12.25 -11.96 -8.51
C GLU A 89 12.61 -11.90 -10.00
N ALA A 90 11.68 -12.29 -10.88
CA ALA A 90 11.93 -12.26 -12.33
C ALA A 90 12.07 -10.84 -12.89
N GLN A 91 11.48 -9.83 -12.25
CA GLN A 91 11.48 -8.43 -12.67
C GLN A 91 12.46 -7.55 -11.88
N ALA A 92 13.06 -8.07 -10.82
CA ALA A 92 14.12 -7.42 -10.06
C ALA A 92 15.27 -6.99 -11.00
N GLY A 93 15.69 -5.72 -10.87
CA GLY A 93 16.73 -5.11 -11.70
C GLY A 93 16.33 -4.84 -13.17
N LYS A 94 15.10 -5.18 -13.59
CA LYS A 94 14.58 -4.92 -14.94
C LYS A 94 13.52 -3.84 -14.94
N HIS A 95 12.46 -4.07 -14.16
CA HIS A 95 11.30 -3.20 -14.03
C HIS A 95 10.96 -2.89 -12.58
N ILE A 96 11.63 -3.56 -11.63
CA ILE A 96 11.52 -3.34 -10.20
C ILE A 96 12.92 -3.07 -9.67
N GLU A 97 13.10 -1.99 -8.92
CA GLU A 97 14.37 -1.72 -8.24
C GLU A 97 14.73 -2.86 -7.28
N GLU A 98 16.00 -3.28 -7.26
CA GLU A 98 16.44 -4.47 -6.50
C GLU A 98 16.08 -4.42 -5.01
N GLN A 99 16.27 -3.28 -4.34
CA GLN A 99 15.92 -3.14 -2.92
C GLN A 99 14.41 -3.30 -2.67
N HIS A 100 13.59 -2.74 -3.55
CA HIS A 100 12.14 -2.84 -3.47
C HIS A 100 11.65 -4.26 -3.80
N ALA A 101 12.30 -4.94 -4.75
CA ALA A 101 12.03 -6.34 -5.04
C ALA A 101 12.34 -7.23 -3.82
N GLN A 102 13.52 -7.06 -3.20
CA GLN A 102 13.90 -7.80 -2.00
C GLN A 102 12.88 -7.58 -0.87
N HIS A 103 12.54 -6.32 -0.59
CA HIS A 103 11.57 -5.99 0.46
C HIS A 103 10.20 -6.63 0.19
N MET A 104 9.69 -6.60 -1.04
CA MET A 104 8.41 -7.23 -1.40
C MET A 104 8.44 -8.76 -1.27
N VAL A 105 9.57 -9.40 -1.59
CA VAL A 105 9.73 -10.85 -1.40
C VAL A 105 9.73 -11.21 0.08
N GLU A 106 10.52 -10.50 0.90
CA GLU A 106 10.55 -10.71 2.36
C GLU A 106 9.17 -10.47 3.00
N HIS A 107 8.45 -9.46 2.54
CA HIS A 107 7.08 -9.20 3.01
C HIS A 107 6.12 -10.31 2.61
N ALA A 108 6.16 -10.78 1.36
CA ALA A 108 5.32 -11.89 0.90
C ALA A 108 5.60 -13.19 1.65
N GLU A 109 6.86 -13.48 1.99
CA GLU A 109 7.23 -14.64 2.83
C GLU A 109 6.63 -14.52 4.24
N ARG A 110 6.71 -13.35 4.88
CA ARG A 110 6.04 -13.13 6.19
C ARG A 110 4.53 -13.36 6.11
N VAL A 111 3.87 -12.91 5.03
CA VAL A 111 2.44 -13.16 4.83
C VAL A 111 2.17 -14.66 4.66
N LYS A 112 3.02 -15.41 3.95
CA LYS A 112 2.87 -16.86 3.80
C LYS A 112 2.99 -17.59 5.13
N ASP A 113 3.96 -17.21 5.96
CA ASP A 113 4.19 -17.80 7.28
C ASP A 113 2.97 -17.64 8.20
N GLU A 114 2.27 -16.49 8.14
CA GLU A 114 1.03 -16.26 8.90
C GLU A 114 -0.18 -17.07 8.39
N LEU A 115 -0.12 -17.59 7.16
CA LEU A 115 -1.20 -18.37 6.53
C LEU A 115 -1.01 -19.88 6.63
N SER A 116 0.17 -20.36 7.03
CA SER A 116 0.52 -21.79 7.17
C SER A 116 0.21 -22.36 8.55
#